data_AF-A0A4Y4F2A8-F1
#
_entry.id   AF-A0A4Y4F2A8-F1
#
_cell.length_a   1.000
_cell.length_b   1.000
_cell.length_c   1.000
_cell.angle_alpha   90.00
_cell.angle_beta   90.00
_cell.angle_gamma   90.00
#
_symmetry.space_group_name_H-M   'P 1'
#
loop_
_entity.id
_entity.type
_entity.pdbx_description
1 polymer ?
#
loop_
_entity_poly.entity_id
_entity_poly.type
_entity_poly.pdbx_seq_one_letter_code
_entity_poly.pdbx_strand_id
1 'polypeptide(L)'
;MINRQSRILSKIDVESFGFLGLTEKYEKSLEVFNKRYSSSLPVRNYNRGGISLEKDLKVSDEHISDFYALNKRDVNLYSSACVLFDSRYSAFQNNDTWAHARLVEAKPGRVAGWAWWEGEREDPVLIEVWANDQYLGAAKALEFRPALCRLRPPRGGYVGFHLPVKLAVGDKVQCRVASTGQCFPINPRSVTKPEAK
;
A
#
# COMPACT_ATOMS: atom_id res chain seq x y z
N MET A 1 16.17 10.62 14.81
CA MET A 1 14.78 10.46 15.33
C MET A 1 14.28 9.09 14.91
N ILE A 2 13.94 8.22 15.86
CA ILE A 2 13.63 6.80 15.59
C ILE A 2 12.19 6.63 15.09
N ASN A 3 11.98 5.85 14.02
CA ASN A 3 10.69 5.49 13.44
C ASN A 3 9.73 6.68 13.25
N ARG A 4 10.25 7.79 12.71
CA ARG A 4 9.52 9.06 12.59
C ARG A 4 8.35 8.95 11.62
N GLN A 5 8.56 8.39 10.44
CA GLN A 5 7.53 8.30 9.40
C GLN A 5 6.37 7.43 9.88
N SER A 6 6.68 6.28 10.46
CA SER A 6 5.71 5.35 11.05
C SER A 6 4.91 6.00 12.17
N ARG A 7 5.53 6.85 13.00
CA ARG A 7 4.81 7.55 14.07
C ARG A 7 3.81 8.55 13.50
N ILE A 8 4.24 9.38 12.54
CA ILE A 8 3.38 10.38 11.88
C ILE A 8 2.22 9.70 11.14
N LEU A 9 2.50 8.58 10.46
CA LEU A 9 1.55 7.86 9.63
C LEU A 9 0.81 6.73 10.37
N SER A 10 0.99 6.58 11.68
CA SER A 10 0.50 5.45 12.48
C SER A 10 -1.00 5.16 12.37
N LYS A 11 -1.80 6.15 11.98
CA LYS A 11 -3.25 6.05 11.83
C LYS A 11 -3.69 5.97 10.37
N ILE A 12 -2.81 5.85 9.39
CA ILE A 12 -3.21 5.81 7.98
C ILE A 12 -2.49 4.67 7.29
N ASP A 13 -3.29 3.85 6.61
CA ASP A 13 -2.78 2.78 5.78
C ASP A 13 -2.20 3.40 4.51
N VAL A 14 -0.93 3.13 4.19
CA VAL A 14 -0.26 3.74 3.03
C VAL A 14 -1.01 3.44 1.73
N GLU A 15 -1.64 2.26 1.66
CA GLU A 15 -2.48 1.84 0.55
C GLU A 15 -3.69 2.76 0.32
N SER A 16 -4.13 3.49 1.35
CA SER A 16 -5.27 4.40 1.30
C SER A 16 -4.93 5.81 0.82
N PHE A 17 -3.65 6.17 0.69
CA PHE A 17 -3.27 7.48 0.19
C PHE A 17 -3.73 7.66 -1.26
N GLY A 18 -4.50 8.73 -1.51
CA GLY A 18 -4.89 9.15 -2.85
C GLY A 18 -3.71 9.63 -3.71
N PHE A 19 -2.60 10.01 -3.07
CA PHE A 19 -1.32 10.25 -3.74
C PHE A 19 -0.18 9.96 -2.76
N LEU A 20 0.85 9.27 -3.25
CA LEU A 20 2.09 8.99 -2.53
C LEU A 20 3.23 9.44 -3.42
N GLY A 21 4.08 10.34 -2.93
CA GLY A 21 5.31 10.76 -3.60
C GLY A 21 6.55 10.20 -2.91
N LEU A 22 7.63 10.07 -3.66
CA LEU A 22 8.93 9.62 -3.19
C LEU A 22 10.01 10.65 -3.56
N THR A 23 10.89 10.99 -2.62
CA THR A 23 11.90 12.03 -2.81
C THR A 23 12.86 11.67 -3.94
N GLU A 24 13.39 10.45 -3.92
CA GLU A 24 14.25 9.86 -4.96
C GLU A 24 13.55 9.66 -6.31
N LYS A 25 12.21 9.74 -6.37
CA LYS A 25 11.42 9.70 -7.62
C LYS A 25 10.56 10.97 -7.75
N TYR A 26 11.13 12.12 -7.38
CA TYR A 26 10.41 13.39 -7.33
C TYR A 26 9.75 13.77 -8.67
N GLU A 27 10.47 13.67 -9.78
CA GLU A 27 9.94 14.01 -11.11
C GLU A 27 8.75 13.12 -11.47
N LYS A 28 8.89 11.80 -11.32
CA LYS A 28 7.80 10.82 -11.50
C LYS A 28 6.61 11.10 -10.58
N SER A 29 6.88 11.49 -9.33
CA SER A 29 5.84 11.85 -8.36
C SER A 29 5.07 13.08 -8.83
N LEU A 30 5.75 14.10 -9.37
CA LEU A 30 5.11 15.28 -9.93
C LEU A 30 4.28 14.98 -11.16
N GLU A 31 4.73 14.09 -12.05
CA GLU A 31 3.95 13.68 -13.22
C GLU A 31 2.59 13.11 -12.82
N VAL A 32 2.58 12.15 -11.90
CA VAL A 32 1.35 11.55 -11.37
C VAL A 32 0.46 12.60 -10.70
N PHE A 33 1.06 13.47 -9.87
CA PHE A 33 0.33 14.53 -9.18
C PHE A 33 -0.33 15.50 -10.16
N ASN A 34 0.43 16.00 -11.14
CA ASN A 34 -0.02 16.96 -12.13
C ASN A 34 -1.16 16.42 -12.98
N LYS A 35 -1.03 15.16 -13.43
CA LYS A 35 -2.08 14.51 -14.19
C LYS A 35 -3.35 14.29 -13.35
N ARG A 36 -3.20 13.87 -12.09
CA ARG A 36 -4.32 13.61 -11.18
C ARG A 36 -5.12 14.86 -10.84
N TYR A 37 -4.43 15.93 -10.46
CA TYR A 37 -5.06 17.16 -9.96
C TYR A 37 -5.20 18.23 -11.04
N SER A 38 -4.98 17.90 -12.31
CA SER A 38 -5.00 18.84 -13.43
C SER A 38 -4.14 20.08 -13.16
N SER A 39 -2.94 19.86 -12.59
CA SER A 39 -1.99 20.92 -12.25
C SER A 39 -0.77 20.90 -13.15
N SER A 40 0.02 21.97 -13.10
CA SER A 40 1.24 22.15 -13.90
C SER A 40 2.42 22.57 -13.02
N LEU A 41 2.64 21.86 -11.91
CA LEU A 41 3.74 22.12 -11.01
C LEU A 41 5.07 21.77 -11.69
N PRO A 42 5.99 22.73 -11.84
CA PRO A 42 7.30 22.45 -12.43
C PRO A 42 8.20 21.73 -11.43
N VAL A 43 9.11 20.92 -11.96
CA VAL A 43 10.22 20.35 -11.18
C VAL A 43 11.09 21.50 -10.67
N ARG A 44 11.33 21.54 -9.36
CA ARG A 44 12.18 22.55 -8.71
C ARG A 44 13.29 21.89 -7.93
N ASN A 45 14.52 22.35 -8.15
CA ASN A 45 15.73 21.81 -7.52
C ASN A 45 16.33 22.76 -6.46
N TYR A 46 15.56 23.73 -5.97
CA TYR A 46 16.06 24.78 -5.06
C TYR A 46 16.57 24.25 -3.71
N ASN A 47 16.07 23.09 -3.25
CA ASN A 47 16.36 22.52 -1.93
C ASN A 47 16.96 21.11 -2.03
N ARG A 48 17.90 20.88 -2.95
CA ARG A 48 18.70 19.64 -2.92
C ARG A 48 19.62 19.70 -1.70
N GLY A 49 19.67 18.64 -0.90
CA GLY A 49 20.65 18.52 0.17
C GLY A 49 22.05 18.83 -0.39
N GLY A 50 22.80 19.69 0.29
CA GLY A 50 24.08 20.15 -0.23
C GLY A 50 25.00 18.97 -0.50
N ILE A 51 25.55 18.90 -1.72
CA ILE A 51 26.60 17.94 -2.15
C ILE A 51 27.79 17.95 -1.16
N SER A 52 27.95 19.03 -0.38
CA SER A 52 29.05 19.18 0.58
C SER A 52 28.93 18.33 1.86
N LEU A 53 27.77 17.73 2.19
CA LEU A 53 27.65 16.87 3.38
C LEU A 53 28.10 15.43 3.12
N GLU A 54 28.06 14.96 1.88
CA GLU A 54 28.42 13.58 1.52
C GLU A 54 29.93 13.34 1.49
N LYS A 55 30.75 14.39 1.35
CA LYS A 55 32.20 14.24 1.18
C LYS A 55 32.96 13.76 2.42
N ASP A 56 32.40 13.93 3.63
CA ASP A 56 33.11 13.66 4.89
C ASP A 56 32.39 12.69 5.85
N LEU A 57 31.17 12.23 5.53
CA LEU A 57 30.41 11.31 6.39
C LEU A 57 30.77 9.85 6.08
N LYS A 58 31.82 9.33 6.71
CA LYS A 58 32.07 7.88 6.77
C LYS A 58 31.12 7.25 7.79
N VAL A 59 30.02 6.68 7.31
CA VAL A 59 29.12 5.87 8.13
C VAL A 59 29.67 4.44 8.16
N SER A 60 29.99 3.93 9.35
CA SER A 60 30.44 2.54 9.53
C SER A 60 29.29 1.55 9.36
N ASP A 61 29.62 0.30 9.03
CA ASP A 61 28.63 -0.78 8.94
C ASP A 61 27.88 -1.00 10.26
N GLU A 62 28.54 -0.77 11.40
CA GLU A 62 27.92 -0.79 12.73
C GLU A 62 26.81 0.27 12.85
N HIS A 63 27.09 1.52 12.47
CA HIS A 63 26.08 2.59 12.49
C HIS A 63 24.93 2.32 11.52
N ILE A 64 25.19 1.70 10.37
CA ILE A 64 24.15 1.29 9.42
C ILE A 64 23.27 0.20 10.05
N SER A 65 23.87 -0.81 10.68
CA SER A 65 23.16 -1.87 11.39
C SER A 65 22.26 -1.30 12.49
N ASP A 66 22.79 -0.41 13.33
CA ASP A 66 22.05 0.28 14.38
C ASP A 66 20.90 1.11 13.81
N PHE A 67 21.13 1.82 12.70
CA PHE A 67 20.08 2.56 12.02
C PHE A 67 18.93 1.66 11.61
N TYR A 68 19.20 0.52 10.96
CA TYR A 68 18.18 -0.44 10.54
C TYR A 68 17.45 -1.07 11.73
N ALA A 69 18.18 -1.43 12.79
CA ALA A 69 17.61 -2.01 14.00
C ALA A 69 16.65 -1.04 14.69
N LEU A 70 17.07 0.22 14.88
CA LEU A 70 16.26 1.25 15.51
C LEU A 70 15.06 1.65 14.63
N ASN A 71 15.24 1.75 13.31
CA ASN A 71 14.23 2.26 12.37
C ASN A 71 13.46 1.18 11.61
N LYS A 72 13.41 -0.06 12.13
CA LYS A 72 12.78 -1.20 11.46
C LYS A 72 11.35 -0.93 10.95
N ARG A 73 10.54 -0.14 11.68
CA ARG A 73 9.17 0.19 11.23
C ARG A 73 9.18 1.13 10.04
N ASP A 74 10.02 2.17 10.07
CA ASP A 74 10.18 3.09 8.95
C ASP A 74 10.75 2.39 7.72
N VAL A 75 11.73 1.50 7.90
CA VAL A 75 12.33 0.72 6.81
C VAL A 75 11.26 -0.14 6.12
N ASN A 76 10.43 -0.84 6.90
CA ASN A 76 9.34 -1.65 6.35
C ASN A 76 8.25 -0.79 5.67
N LEU A 77 7.87 0.32 6.29
CA LEU A 77 6.90 1.27 5.76
C LEU A 77 7.36 1.84 4.43
N TYR A 78 8.61 2.30 4.37
CA TYR A 78 9.22 2.91 3.21
C TYR A 78 9.43 1.88 2.08
N SER A 79 9.89 0.67 2.39
CA SER A 79 9.96 -0.42 1.41
C SER A 79 8.59 -0.74 0.80
N SER A 80 7.54 -0.80 1.63
CA SER A 80 6.17 -1.00 1.16
C SER A 80 5.66 0.16 0.29
N ALA A 81 5.98 1.40 0.69
CA ALA A 81 5.65 2.61 -0.05
C ALA A 81 6.35 2.65 -1.43
N CYS A 82 7.62 2.24 -1.51
CA CYS A 82 8.36 2.15 -2.75
C CYS A 82 7.71 1.20 -3.75
N VAL A 83 7.37 -0.02 -3.32
CA VAL A 83 6.76 -0.99 -4.22
C VAL A 83 5.33 -0.59 -4.60
N LEU A 84 4.56 -0.01 -3.67
CA LEU A 84 3.24 0.51 -3.96
C LEU A 84 3.29 1.65 -4.99
N PHE A 85 4.26 2.56 -4.84
CA PHE A 85 4.48 3.65 -5.79
C PHE A 85 4.81 3.09 -7.17
N ASP A 86 5.74 2.14 -7.27
CA ASP A 86 6.14 1.56 -8.56
C ASP A 86 4.99 0.84 -9.26
N SER A 87 4.17 0.09 -8.50
CA SER A 87 2.98 -0.57 -9.04
C SER A 87 1.97 0.46 -9.59
N ARG A 88 1.70 1.54 -8.87
CA ARG A 88 0.78 2.59 -9.31
C ARG A 88 1.33 3.41 -10.47
N TYR A 89 2.62 3.72 -10.43
CA TYR A 89 3.29 4.45 -11.50
C TYR A 89 3.31 3.65 -12.79
N SER A 90 3.51 2.32 -12.72
CA SER A 90 3.39 1.43 -13.88
C SER A 90 1.99 1.46 -14.49
N ALA A 91 0.94 1.32 -13.67
CA ALA A 91 -0.44 1.44 -14.14
C ALA A 91 -0.71 2.82 -14.77
N PHE A 92 -0.23 3.88 -14.12
CA PHE A 92 -0.32 5.25 -14.64
C PHE A 92 0.33 5.42 -16.02
N GLN A 93 1.54 4.90 -16.22
CA GLN A 93 2.23 4.99 -17.52
C GLN A 93 1.49 4.25 -18.64
N ASN A 94 0.81 3.15 -18.29
CA ASN A 94 0.01 2.38 -19.23
C ASN A 94 -1.39 2.97 -19.48
N ASN A 95 -1.74 4.10 -18.85
CA ASN A 95 -3.10 4.63 -18.77
C ASN A 95 -4.13 3.64 -18.17
N ASP A 96 -3.64 2.69 -17.37
CA ASP A 96 -4.47 1.76 -16.61
C ASP A 96 -4.91 2.38 -15.28
N THR A 97 -6.03 1.88 -14.76
CA THR A 97 -6.46 2.18 -13.40
C THR A 97 -5.78 1.25 -12.40
N TRP A 98 -5.67 1.69 -11.15
CA TRP A 98 -5.34 0.83 -10.01
C TRP A 98 -6.43 0.93 -8.94
N ALA A 99 -6.41 0.02 -7.98
CA ALA A 99 -7.23 0.08 -6.78
C ALA A 99 -6.38 0.48 -5.56
N HIS A 100 -6.97 1.26 -4.66
CA HIS A 100 -6.56 1.28 -3.26
C HIS A 100 -7.08 0.01 -2.63
N ALA A 101 -6.20 -0.83 -2.07
CA ALA A 101 -6.63 -2.10 -1.52
C ALA A 101 -5.72 -2.57 -0.40
N ARG A 102 -6.30 -3.25 0.59
CA ARG A 102 -5.55 -3.85 1.69
C ARG A 102 -6.22 -5.11 2.22
N LEU A 103 -5.40 -6.12 2.48
CA LEU A 103 -5.76 -7.31 3.24
C LEU A 103 -5.63 -7.02 4.73
N VAL A 104 -6.75 -6.97 5.43
CA VAL A 104 -6.80 -6.66 6.87
C VAL A 104 -6.65 -7.95 7.69
N GLU A 105 -7.31 -9.02 7.27
CA GLU A 105 -7.38 -10.28 7.99
C GLU A 105 -7.18 -11.48 7.05
N ALA A 106 -6.32 -12.40 7.48
CA ALA A 106 -6.15 -13.73 6.88
C ALA A 106 -6.03 -14.75 8.02
N LYS A 107 -7.12 -15.49 8.28
CA LYS A 107 -7.25 -16.46 9.38
C LYS A 107 -7.92 -17.74 8.88
N PRO A 108 -7.82 -18.86 9.63
CA PRO A 108 -8.62 -20.05 9.34
C PRO A 108 -10.11 -19.68 9.28
N GLY A 109 -10.76 -19.91 8.14
CA GLY A 109 -12.18 -19.62 7.93
C GLY A 109 -12.48 -18.31 7.21
N ARG A 110 -11.54 -17.35 7.14
CA ARG A 110 -11.86 -15.99 6.70
C ARG A 110 -10.68 -15.22 6.11
N VAL A 111 -10.95 -14.57 5.00
CA VAL A 111 -10.19 -13.44 4.48
C VAL A 111 -11.08 -12.20 4.45
N ALA A 112 -10.53 -11.05 4.85
CA ALA A 112 -11.24 -9.78 4.79
C ALA A 112 -10.31 -8.60 4.59
N GLY A 113 -10.84 -7.56 3.94
CA GLY A 113 -10.07 -6.37 3.61
C GLY A 113 -10.94 -5.24 3.13
N TRP A 114 -10.35 -4.32 2.40
CA TRP A 114 -11.06 -3.25 1.73
C TRP A 114 -10.41 -2.96 0.39
N ALA A 115 -11.21 -2.48 -0.56
CA ALA A 115 -10.72 -1.98 -1.83
C ALA A 115 -11.68 -0.96 -2.46
N TRP A 116 -11.12 0.06 -3.11
CA TRP A 116 -11.85 0.96 -4.00
C TRP A 116 -10.96 1.40 -5.16
N TRP A 117 -11.57 1.80 -6.27
CA TRP A 117 -10.85 2.26 -7.44
C TRP A 117 -10.20 3.61 -7.20
N GLU A 118 -9.07 3.83 -7.84
CA GLU A 118 -8.54 5.17 -8.02
C GLU A 118 -9.49 6.00 -8.91
N GLY A 119 -9.61 7.30 -8.61
CA GLY A 119 -10.44 8.24 -9.36
C GLY A 119 -11.92 8.21 -8.95
N GLU A 120 -12.80 8.51 -9.91
CA GLU A 120 -14.24 8.71 -9.69
C GLU A 120 -15.08 7.46 -9.98
N ARG A 121 -14.45 6.29 -10.11
CA ARG A 121 -15.15 5.06 -10.44
C ARG A 121 -15.95 4.55 -9.24
N GLU A 122 -17.26 4.49 -9.40
CA GLU A 122 -18.20 4.04 -8.38
C GLU A 122 -18.45 2.52 -8.38
N ASP A 123 -17.90 1.74 -9.33
CA ASP A 123 -18.09 0.28 -9.31
C ASP A 123 -17.41 -0.37 -8.09
N PRO A 124 -17.99 -1.42 -7.49
CA PRO A 124 -17.27 -2.26 -6.54
C PRO A 124 -16.05 -2.92 -7.19
N VAL A 125 -14.91 -2.87 -6.50
CA VAL A 125 -13.74 -3.68 -6.88
C VAL A 125 -14.09 -5.16 -6.68
N LEU A 126 -13.75 -6.00 -7.66
CA LEU A 126 -13.80 -7.46 -7.55
C LEU A 126 -12.42 -7.99 -7.16
N ILE A 127 -12.36 -8.75 -6.06
CA ILE A 127 -11.14 -9.24 -5.45
C ILE A 127 -11.13 -10.75 -5.51
N GLU A 128 -10.12 -11.31 -6.15
CA GLU A 128 -9.80 -12.73 -6.10
C GLU A 128 -8.91 -13.01 -4.89
N VAL A 129 -9.12 -14.14 -4.22
CA VAL A 129 -8.30 -14.60 -3.10
C VAL A 129 -7.56 -15.86 -3.52
N TRP A 130 -6.24 -15.84 -3.31
CA TRP A 130 -5.32 -16.90 -3.64
C TRP A 130 -4.59 -17.34 -2.37
N ALA A 131 -4.39 -18.65 -2.19
CA ALA A 131 -3.56 -19.20 -1.13
C ALA A 131 -2.62 -20.26 -1.70
N ASN A 132 -1.32 -20.12 -1.42
CA ASN A 132 -0.28 -21.03 -1.96
C ASN A 132 -0.44 -21.24 -3.48
N ASP A 133 -0.65 -20.14 -4.22
CA ASP A 133 -0.88 -20.11 -5.67
C ASP A 133 -2.16 -20.83 -6.15
N GLN A 134 -3.04 -21.26 -5.25
CA GLN A 134 -4.35 -21.81 -5.55
C GLN A 134 -5.45 -20.76 -5.41
N TYR A 135 -6.29 -20.62 -6.45
CA TYR A 135 -7.48 -19.78 -6.41
C TYR A 135 -8.52 -20.35 -5.43
N LEU A 136 -8.99 -19.51 -4.50
CA LEU A 136 -9.99 -19.89 -3.49
C LEU A 136 -11.39 -19.32 -3.76
N GLY A 137 -11.49 -18.25 -4.53
CA GLY A 137 -12.75 -17.56 -4.81
C GLY A 137 -12.58 -16.06 -4.98
N ALA A 138 -13.70 -15.36 -5.14
CA ALA A 138 -13.72 -13.91 -5.30
C ALA A 138 -14.85 -13.26 -4.50
N ALA A 139 -14.63 -12.01 -4.08
CA ALA A 139 -15.59 -11.19 -3.38
C ALA A 139 -15.60 -9.75 -3.93
N LYS A 140 -16.79 -9.13 -3.98
CA LYS A 140 -16.91 -7.70 -4.30
C LYS A 140 -16.74 -6.87 -3.03
N ALA A 141 -16.08 -5.73 -3.14
CA ALA A 141 -15.91 -4.77 -2.05
C ALA A 141 -17.20 -3.97 -1.80
N LEU A 142 -18.21 -4.59 -1.16
CA LEU A 142 -19.54 -4.02 -0.92
C LEU A 142 -19.85 -3.75 0.57
N GLU A 143 -19.01 -4.18 1.50
CA GLU A 143 -19.28 -4.05 2.92
C GLU A 143 -18.97 -2.64 3.45
N PHE A 144 -19.79 -2.15 4.38
CA PHE A 144 -19.54 -0.86 5.01
C PHE A 144 -18.31 -0.90 5.95
N ARG A 145 -17.43 0.10 5.83
CA ARG A 145 -16.23 0.27 6.66
C ARG A 145 -16.27 1.61 7.40
N PRO A 146 -16.94 1.70 8.57
CA PRO A 146 -17.06 2.95 9.32
C PRO A 146 -15.70 3.62 9.61
N ALA A 147 -14.70 2.82 10.01
CA ALA A 147 -13.36 3.32 10.36
C ALA A 147 -12.63 4.02 9.19
N LEU A 148 -13.01 3.73 7.94
CA LEU A 148 -12.44 4.34 6.74
C LEU A 148 -13.19 5.59 6.31
N CYS A 149 -14.40 5.86 6.81
CA CYS A 149 -15.22 7.00 6.36
C CYS A 149 -14.53 8.36 6.58
N ARG A 150 -13.63 8.48 7.57
CA ARG A 150 -12.80 9.69 7.76
C ARG A 150 -11.88 10.00 6.57
N LEU A 151 -11.55 9.00 5.75
CA LEU A 151 -10.78 9.14 4.52
C LEU A 151 -11.64 9.51 3.32
N ARG A 152 -12.97 9.58 3.51
CA ARG A 152 -13.97 9.81 2.45
C ARG A 152 -13.78 8.90 1.23
N PRO A 153 -13.69 7.57 1.41
CA PRO A 153 -13.68 6.65 0.28
C PRO A 153 -15.00 6.77 -0.52
N PRO A 154 -15.01 6.36 -1.79
CA PRO A 154 -16.21 6.39 -2.63
C PRO A 154 -17.33 5.49 -2.08
N ARG A 155 -18.51 5.57 -2.69
CA ARG A 155 -19.70 4.81 -2.30
C ARG A 155 -20.03 4.90 -0.80
N GLY A 156 -19.81 6.06 -0.17
CA GLY A 156 -20.14 6.30 1.23
C GLY A 156 -19.45 5.34 2.22
N GLY A 157 -18.31 4.74 1.87
CA GLY A 157 -17.60 3.79 2.73
C GLY A 157 -17.99 2.31 2.58
N TYR A 158 -18.82 1.96 1.60
CA TYR A 158 -19.10 0.56 1.22
C TYR A 158 -17.97 -0.02 0.36
N VAL A 159 -16.80 -0.18 0.97
CA VAL A 159 -15.54 -0.57 0.31
C VAL A 159 -14.87 -1.81 0.94
N GLY A 160 -15.53 -2.46 1.89
CA GLY A 160 -15.05 -3.68 2.54
C GLY A 160 -15.36 -4.93 1.75
N PHE A 161 -14.53 -5.95 1.86
CA PHE A 161 -14.83 -7.29 1.34
C PHE A 161 -14.56 -8.35 2.40
N HIS A 162 -15.26 -9.45 2.27
CA HIS A 162 -15.13 -10.64 3.09
C HIS A 162 -15.32 -11.87 2.19
N LEU A 163 -14.48 -12.88 2.40
CA LEU A 163 -14.64 -14.19 1.78
C LEU A 163 -14.43 -15.29 2.83
N PRO A 164 -15.44 -16.13 3.09
CA PRO A 164 -15.26 -17.36 3.83
C PRO A 164 -14.35 -18.32 3.06
N VAL A 165 -13.25 -18.75 3.67
CA VAL A 165 -12.25 -19.64 3.04
C VAL A 165 -11.71 -20.65 4.03
N LYS A 166 -11.39 -21.86 3.58
CA LYS A 166 -10.69 -22.85 4.39
C LYS A 166 -9.19 -22.63 4.23
N LEU A 167 -8.54 -22.18 5.30
CA LEU A 167 -7.11 -21.90 5.35
C LEU A 167 -6.48 -22.61 6.54
N ALA A 168 -5.27 -23.15 6.34
CA ALA A 168 -4.43 -23.68 7.39
C ALA A 168 -3.48 -22.60 7.92
N VAL A 169 -3.02 -22.78 9.16
CA VAL A 169 -1.96 -21.94 9.73
C VAL A 169 -0.68 -22.11 8.91
N GLY A 170 -0.07 -21.00 8.53
CA GLY A 170 1.12 -20.99 7.68
C GLY A 170 0.83 -20.80 6.19
N ASP A 171 -0.41 -20.98 5.73
CA ASP A 171 -0.79 -20.70 4.34
C ASP A 171 -0.45 -19.26 3.95
N LYS A 172 0.06 -19.07 2.73
CA LYS A 172 0.41 -17.77 2.19
C LYS A 172 -0.74 -17.21 1.36
N VAL A 173 -1.42 -16.19 1.87
CA VAL A 173 -2.59 -15.58 1.25
C VAL A 173 -2.21 -14.30 0.50
N GLN A 174 -2.66 -14.18 -0.75
CA GLN A 174 -2.56 -12.96 -1.56
C GLN A 174 -3.91 -12.69 -2.21
N CYS A 175 -4.31 -11.41 -2.25
CA CYS A 175 -5.48 -10.98 -3.00
C CYS A 175 -5.04 -10.38 -4.34
N ARG A 176 -5.92 -10.45 -5.33
CA ARG A 176 -5.69 -9.88 -6.66
C ARG A 176 -6.93 -9.14 -7.12
N VAL A 177 -6.76 -7.94 -7.64
CA VAL A 177 -7.84 -7.21 -8.30
C VAL A 177 -8.12 -7.86 -9.65
N ALA A 178 -9.34 -8.40 -9.83
CA ALA A 178 -9.65 -9.27 -10.95
C ALA A 178 -9.41 -8.61 -12.33
N SER A 179 -9.75 -7.32 -12.48
CA SER A 179 -9.67 -6.65 -13.79
C SER A 179 -8.28 -6.08 -14.12
N THR A 180 -7.41 -5.85 -13.13
CA THR A 180 -6.09 -5.22 -13.36
C THR A 180 -4.93 -6.17 -13.08
N GLY A 181 -5.19 -7.32 -12.45
CA GLY A 181 -4.14 -8.22 -11.98
C GLY A 181 -3.33 -7.67 -10.81
N GLN A 182 -3.68 -6.49 -10.27
CA GLN A 182 -2.96 -5.87 -9.16
C GLN A 182 -3.05 -6.75 -7.90
N CYS A 183 -1.89 -7.23 -7.41
CA CYS A 183 -1.81 -8.03 -6.19
C CYS A 183 -1.67 -7.17 -4.93
N PHE A 184 -2.33 -7.58 -3.85
CA PHE A 184 -2.18 -7.00 -2.51
C PHE A 184 -2.45 -8.06 -1.41
N PRO A 185 -1.68 -8.10 -0.31
CA PRO A 185 -0.42 -7.38 -0.15
C PRO A 185 0.61 -7.84 -1.18
N ILE A 186 1.61 -7.00 -1.43
CA ILE A 186 2.70 -7.26 -2.40
C ILE A 186 3.33 -8.62 -2.16
N ASN A 187 3.68 -8.89 -0.90
CA ASN A 187 4.15 -10.19 -0.47
C ASN A 187 3.00 -10.95 0.18
N PRO A 188 2.75 -12.23 -0.17
CA PRO A 188 1.73 -13.03 0.46
C PRO A 188 1.84 -13.02 1.99
N ARG A 189 0.70 -12.86 2.66
CA ARG A 189 0.60 -12.83 4.12
C ARG A 189 0.37 -14.23 4.65
N SER A 190 1.21 -14.67 5.59
CA SER A 190 1.00 -15.95 6.28
C SER A 190 -0.20 -15.89 7.22
N VAL A 191 -1.01 -16.94 7.18
CA VAL A 191 -2.12 -17.15 8.10
C VAL A 191 -1.59 -17.41 9.51
N THR A 192 -2.01 -16.59 10.45
CA THR A 192 -1.64 -16.70 11.87
C THR A 192 -2.70 -17.48 12.65
N LYS A 193 -2.30 -18.09 13.78
CA LYS A 193 -3.27 -18.65 14.73
C LYS A 193 -4.24 -17.56 15.21
N PRO A 194 -5.51 -17.89 15.47
CA PRO A 194 -6.40 -17.01 16.21
C PRO A 194 -5.77 -16.73 17.58
N GLU A 195 -5.66 -15.46 17.98
CA GLU A 195 -5.33 -15.14 19.37
C GLU A 195 -6.45 -15.72 20.26
N ALA A 196 -6.08 -16.55 21.24
CA ALA A 196 -7.01 -17.02 22.24
C ALA A 196 -7.53 -15.81 23.02
N LYS A 197 -8.85 -15.64 23.06
CA LYS A 197 -9.50 -14.60 23.88
C LYS A 197 -9.48 -14.98 25.36
#